data_AF-A0A0C3FUQ9-F1
#
_entry.id   AF-A0A0C3FUQ9-F1
#
_cell.length_a   1.000
_cell.length_b   1.000
_cell.length_c   1.000
_cell.angle_alpha   90.00
_cell.angle_beta   90.00
_cell.angle_gamma   90.00
#
_symmetry.space_group_name_H-M   'P 1'
#
loop_
_entity.id
_entity.type
_entity.pdbx_description
1 polymer ?
#
loop_
_entity_poly.entity_id
_entity_poly.type
_entity_poly.pdbx_seq_one_letter_code
_entity_poly.pdbx_strand_id
1 'polypeptide(L)'
;EEALLMALRDTETREDALKLRIAQLQASNVLNALYCQKLRGQLAHKEKKTKEKRDGKGKGKLMGDGLPCFLSGDVFYEMVVEFEAWQKREAREAEARKQAQVANAEALVLWKKEDKEKVAKNNEVRRKHKEAMIVWEEAHKAAQAAKKRFTLGKPTLGVIEKGTKRPTGPKYAEVASDGEQNDEEDDDDD
;
A
#
# COMPACT_ATOMS: atom_id res chain seq x y z
N GLU A 1 21.43 -16.39 60.24
CA GLU A 1 21.59 -15.83 58.86
C GLU A 1 20.77 -16.60 57.82
N GLU A 2 20.73 -17.93 57.88
CA GLU A 2 19.98 -18.78 56.92
C GLU A 2 18.47 -18.48 56.82
N ALA A 3 17.80 -18.20 57.94
CA ALA A 3 16.37 -17.86 57.95
C ALA A 3 16.05 -16.56 57.18
N LEU A 4 16.97 -15.58 57.21
CA LEU A 4 16.82 -14.34 56.46
C LEU A 4 16.99 -14.57 54.95
N LEU A 5 17.91 -15.45 54.56
CA LEU A 5 18.11 -15.81 53.16
C LEU A 5 16.92 -16.59 52.58
N MET A 6 16.29 -17.47 53.38
CA MET A 6 15.05 -18.15 52.96
C MET A 6 13.89 -17.17 52.81
N ALA A 7 13.70 -16.27 53.78
CA ALA A 7 12.65 -15.24 53.69
C ALA A 7 12.84 -14.33 52.47
N LEU A 8 14.09 -13.97 52.14
CA LEU A 8 14.39 -13.18 50.95
C LEU A 8 13.99 -13.89 49.65
N ARG A 9 14.35 -15.17 49.51
CA ARG A 9 13.97 -15.98 48.34
C ARG A 9 12.45 -16.14 48.23
N ASP A 10 11.76 -16.36 49.35
CA ASP A 10 10.30 -16.44 49.36
C ASP A 10 9.64 -15.12 48.95
N THR A 11 10.22 -13.98 49.31
CA THR A 11 9.73 -12.67 48.85
C THR A 11 10.00 -12.44 47.37
N GLU A 12 11.19 -12.78 46.87
CA GLU A 12 11.55 -12.66 45.45
C GLU A 12 10.63 -13.51 44.56
N THR A 13 10.39 -14.77 44.94
CA THR A 13 9.49 -15.65 44.17
C THR A 13 8.04 -15.13 44.12
N ARG A 14 7.55 -14.55 45.24
CA ARG A 14 6.22 -13.91 45.28
C ARG A 14 6.16 -12.67 44.42
N GLU A 15 7.19 -11.83 44.48
CA GLU A 15 7.27 -10.64 43.63
C GLU A 15 7.27 -11.01 42.15
N ASP A 16 8.02 -12.04 41.76
CA ASP A 16 8.09 -12.48 40.37
C ASP A 16 6.77 -13.06 39.88
N ALA A 17 6.07 -13.83 40.73
CA ALA A 17 4.72 -14.29 40.43
C ALA A 17 3.72 -13.13 40.25
N LEU A 18 3.83 -12.08 41.08
CA LEU A 18 2.99 -10.89 40.97
C LEU A 18 3.31 -10.08 39.71
N LYS A 19 4.60 -9.90 39.37
CA LYS A 19 5.04 -9.25 38.13
C LYS A 19 4.49 -9.96 36.90
N LEU A 20 4.56 -11.29 36.87
CA LEU A 20 4.00 -12.09 35.78
C LEU A 20 2.49 -11.90 35.66
N ARG A 21 1.77 -11.92 36.78
CA ARG A 21 0.31 -11.70 36.78
C ARG A 21 -0.07 -10.30 36.32
N ILE A 22 0.69 -9.27 36.72
CA ILE A 22 0.49 -7.89 36.26
C ILE A 22 0.72 -7.80 34.75
N ALA A 23 1.79 -8.42 34.24
CA ALA A 23 2.07 -8.44 32.81
C ALA A 23 0.93 -9.11 32.00
N GLN A 24 0.38 -10.22 32.50
CA GLN A 24 -0.77 -10.88 31.89
C GLN A 24 -2.03 -9.99 31.88
N LEU A 25 -2.31 -9.30 32.99
CA LEU A 25 -3.45 -8.37 33.08
C LEU A 25 -3.27 -7.13 32.19
N GLN A 26 -2.04 -6.62 32.08
CA GLN A 26 -1.74 -5.52 31.16
C GLN A 26 -1.91 -5.96 29.71
N ALA A 27 -1.42 -7.14 29.35
CA ALA A 27 -1.58 -7.70 28.01
C ALA A 27 -3.06 -7.89 27.64
N SER A 28 -3.88 -8.44 28.55
CA SER A 28 -5.31 -8.64 28.30
C SER A 28 -6.07 -7.31 28.19
N ASN A 29 -5.73 -6.32 29.02
CA ASN A 29 -6.32 -4.99 28.93
C ASN A 29 -5.98 -4.28 27.62
N VAL A 30 -4.73 -4.37 27.16
CA VAL A 30 -4.32 -3.81 25.86
C VAL A 30 -5.09 -4.49 24.73
N LEU A 31 -5.19 -5.82 24.74
CA LEU A 31 -5.93 -6.57 23.72
C LEU A 31 -7.41 -6.19 23.70
N ASN A 32 -8.04 -6.07 24.87
CA ASN A 32 -9.43 -5.65 25.00
C ASN A 32 -9.64 -4.22 24.50
N ALA A 33 -8.72 -3.30 24.82
CA ALA A 33 -8.80 -1.91 24.36
C ALA A 33 -8.72 -1.84 22.82
N LEU A 34 -7.79 -2.57 22.21
CA LEU A 34 -7.65 -2.65 20.75
C LEU A 34 -8.89 -3.26 20.09
N TYR A 35 -9.43 -4.33 20.67
CA TYR A 35 -10.65 -4.96 20.17
C TYR A 35 -11.85 -4.00 20.23
N CYS A 36 -12.08 -3.35 21.38
CA CYS A 36 -13.15 -2.37 21.53
C CYS A 36 -12.98 -1.18 20.58
N GLN A 37 -11.75 -0.71 20.34
CA GLN A 37 -11.49 0.35 19.37
C GLN A 37 -11.85 -0.08 17.95
N LYS A 38 -11.45 -1.28 17.53
CA LYS A 38 -11.81 -1.85 16.22
C LYS A 38 -13.32 -1.97 16.08
N LEU A 39 -14.00 -2.51 17.09
CA LEU A 39 -15.45 -2.68 17.08
C LEU A 39 -16.18 -1.33 16.99
N ARG A 40 -15.74 -0.33 17.77
CA ARG A 40 -16.29 1.04 17.69
C ARG A 40 -16.10 1.65 16.31
N GLY A 41 -14.92 1.48 15.71
CA GLY A 41 -14.67 1.95 14.34
C GLY A 41 -15.59 1.28 13.32
N GLN A 42 -15.79 -0.03 13.41
CA GLN A 42 -16.71 -0.77 12.54
C GLN A 42 -18.16 -0.32 12.72
N LEU A 43 -18.62 -0.12 13.95
CA LEU A 43 -19.96 0.36 14.25
C LEU A 43 -20.16 1.78 13.72
N ALA A 44 -19.24 2.71 14.01
CA ALA A 44 -19.29 4.07 13.53
C ALA A 44 -19.33 4.13 11.99
N HIS A 45 -18.54 3.29 11.30
CA HIS A 45 -18.57 3.20 9.85
C HIS A 45 -19.92 2.66 9.33
N LYS A 46 -20.48 1.61 9.95
CA LYS A 46 -21.79 1.07 9.59
C LYS A 46 -22.90 2.10 9.79
N GLU A 47 -22.90 2.79 10.93
CA GLU A 47 -23.87 3.85 11.25
C GLU A 47 -23.75 5.04 10.31
N LYS A 48 -22.53 5.46 9.98
CA LYS A 48 -22.33 6.51 8.98
C LYS A 48 -22.85 6.07 7.62
N LYS A 49 -22.56 4.85 7.18
CA LYS A 49 -23.06 4.30 5.92
C LYS A 49 -24.59 4.18 5.89
N THR A 50 -25.23 3.81 7.00
CA THR A 50 -26.70 3.75 7.07
C THR A 50 -27.33 5.12 7.13
N LYS A 51 -26.73 6.09 7.84
CA LYS A 51 -27.15 7.49 7.82
C LYS A 51 -26.96 8.12 6.44
N GLU A 52 -25.81 7.96 5.79
CA GLU A 52 -25.58 8.41 4.42
C GLU A 52 -26.56 7.79 3.42
N LYS A 53 -27.02 6.55 3.64
CA LYS A 53 -28.09 5.93 2.83
C LYS A 53 -29.49 6.47 3.12
N ARG A 54 -29.75 6.94 4.34
CA ARG A 54 -31.04 7.50 4.77
C ARG A 54 -31.17 8.98 4.45
N ASP A 55 -30.12 9.74 4.76
CA ASP A 55 -30.03 11.20 4.61
C ASP A 55 -29.55 11.60 3.21
N GLY A 56 -28.78 10.72 2.55
CA GLY A 56 -28.36 10.91 1.18
C GLY A 56 -29.36 10.29 0.22
N LYS A 57 -29.97 11.14 -0.63
CA LYS A 57 -30.62 10.79 -1.91
C LYS A 57 -30.16 9.40 -2.36
N GLY A 58 -30.99 8.38 -2.13
CA GLY A 58 -30.62 6.99 -2.34
C GLY A 58 -30.07 6.83 -3.74
N LYS A 59 -28.75 6.62 -3.86
CA LYS A 59 -28.11 6.48 -5.17
C LYS A 59 -28.81 5.34 -5.90
N GLY A 60 -29.53 5.67 -6.98
CA GLY A 60 -30.29 4.72 -7.79
C GLY A 60 -31.79 4.59 -7.50
N LYS A 61 -32.37 5.29 -6.52
CA LYS A 61 -33.82 5.32 -6.31
C LYS A 61 -34.35 6.76 -6.33
N LEU A 62 -35.44 6.96 -7.05
CA LEU A 62 -36.17 8.24 -7.08
C LEU A 62 -36.67 8.62 -5.68
N MET A 63 -37.11 7.63 -4.90
CA MET A 63 -37.57 7.76 -3.51
C MET A 63 -36.59 7.01 -2.58
N GLY A 64 -35.96 7.74 -1.65
CA GLY A 64 -34.85 7.22 -0.84
C GLY A 64 -35.27 6.30 0.31
N ASP A 65 -36.49 6.44 0.82
CA ASP A 65 -36.98 5.76 2.02
C ASP A 65 -37.84 4.52 1.71
N GLY A 66 -38.36 4.40 0.49
CA GLY A 66 -39.23 3.29 0.06
C GLY A 66 -40.61 3.32 0.70
N LEU A 67 -40.99 4.42 1.35
CA LEU A 67 -42.30 4.59 1.96
C LEU A 67 -43.29 5.18 0.93
N PRO A 68 -44.55 4.74 0.93
CA PRO A 68 -45.58 5.38 0.12
C PRO A 68 -45.77 6.84 0.56
N CYS A 69 -45.43 7.78 -0.31
CA CYS A 69 -45.70 9.20 -0.11
C CYS A 69 -46.78 9.67 -1.10
N PHE A 70 -47.74 10.44 -0.61
CA PHE A 70 -48.72 11.12 -1.47
C PHE A 70 -48.06 12.38 -2.04
N LEU A 71 -47.42 12.26 -3.20
CA LEU A 71 -46.83 13.40 -3.89
C LEU A 71 -47.89 14.08 -4.76
N SER A 72 -47.94 15.41 -4.72
CA SER A 72 -48.60 16.17 -5.77
C SER A 72 -47.85 16.00 -7.09
N GLY A 73 -48.56 16.03 -8.22
CA GLY A 73 -47.99 15.78 -9.55
C GLY A 73 -46.76 16.65 -9.86
N ASP A 74 -46.77 17.91 -9.41
CA ASP A 74 -45.68 18.87 -9.66
C ASP A 74 -44.40 18.49 -8.91
N VAL A 75 -44.52 18.13 -7.62
CA VAL A 75 -43.37 17.72 -6.80
C VAL A 75 -42.75 16.42 -7.33
N PHE A 76 -43.60 15.48 -7.77
CA PHE A 76 -43.13 14.26 -8.40
C PHE A 76 -42.39 14.53 -9.71
N TYR A 77 -42.93 15.42 -10.55
CA TYR A 77 -42.31 15.80 -11.81
C TYR A 77 -40.92 16.41 -11.62
N GLU A 78 -40.78 17.36 -10.70
CA GLU A 78 -39.48 17.97 -10.37
C GLU A 78 -38.46 16.91 -9.90
N MET A 79 -38.88 15.98 -9.04
CA MET A 79 -38.01 14.89 -8.59
C MET A 79 -37.53 13.99 -9.74
N VAL A 80 -38.42 13.67 -10.70
CA VAL A 80 -38.05 12.87 -11.88
C VAL A 80 -37.02 13.59 -12.75
N VAL A 81 -37.23 14.89 -13.00
CA VAL A 81 -36.29 15.71 -13.78
C VAL A 81 -34.92 15.77 -13.12
N GLU A 82 -34.86 15.99 -11.80
CA GLU A 82 -33.60 15.97 -11.05
C GLU A 82 -32.91 14.59 -11.12
N PHE A 83 -33.67 13.51 -11.00
CA PHE A 83 -33.15 12.15 -11.04
C PHE A 83 -32.59 11.79 -12.42
N GLU A 84 -33.27 12.14 -13.50
CA GLU A 84 -32.76 11.95 -14.86
C GLU A 84 -31.49 12.76 -15.13
N ALA A 85 -31.44 14.02 -14.67
CA ALA A 85 -30.26 14.85 -14.78
C ALA A 85 -29.07 14.26 -13.99
N TRP A 86 -29.35 13.72 -12.80
CA TRP A 86 -28.36 13.01 -11.99
C TRP A 86 -27.84 11.76 -12.69
N GLN A 87 -28.71 10.92 -13.24
CA GLN A 87 -28.31 9.71 -13.98
C GLN A 87 -27.43 10.04 -15.20
N LYS A 88 -27.80 11.06 -15.96
CA LYS A 88 -27.00 11.52 -17.12
C LYS A 88 -25.61 11.99 -16.69
N ARG A 89 -25.50 12.69 -15.55
CA ARG A 89 -24.20 13.11 -15.00
C ARG A 89 -23.39 11.90 -14.55
N GLU A 90 -23.99 10.97 -13.82
CA GLU A 90 -23.30 9.77 -13.34
C GLU A 90 -22.78 8.90 -14.50
N ALA A 91 -23.59 8.71 -15.55
CA ALA A 91 -23.20 7.98 -16.74
C ALA A 91 -21.98 8.63 -17.42
N ARG A 92 -21.99 9.96 -17.59
CA ARG A 92 -20.86 10.71 -18.16
C ARG A 92 -19.59 10.59 -17.31
N GLU A 93 -19.72 10.68 -15.99
CA GLU A 93 -18.60 10.50 -15.07
C GLU A 93 -18.06 9.06 -15.10
N ALA A 94 -18.93 8.05 -15.21
CA ALA A 94 -18.54 6.66 -15.36
C ALA A 94 -17.79 6.41 -16.68
N GLU A 95 -18.26 6.98 -17.79
CA GLU A 95 -17.57 6.91 -19.08
C GLU A 95 -16.20 7.61 -19.03
N ALA A 96 -16.12 8.81 -18.47
CA ALA A 96 -14.86 9.53 -18.31
C ALA A 96 -13.86 8.73 -17.45
N ARG A 97 -14.33 8.07 -16.38
CA ARG A 97 -13.51 7.18 -15.56
C ARG A 97 -12.96 6.00 -16.36
N LYS A 98 -13.79 5.33 -17.15
CA LYS A 98 -13.37 4.22 -18.01
C LYS A 98 -12.33 4.67 -19.04
N GLN A 99 -12.56 5.80 -19.71
CA GLN A 99 -11.61 6.34 -20.68
C GLN A 99 -10.25 6.66 -20.04
N ALA A 100 -10.25 7.28 -18.86
CA ALA A 100 -9.02 7.58 -18.13
C ALA A 100 -8.29 6.30 -17.64
N GLN A 101 -9.02 5.24 -17.29
CA GLN A 101 -8.42 3.93 -16.97
C GLN A 101 -7.73 3.32 -18.21
N VAL A 102 -8.40 3.33 -19.36
CA VAL A 102 -7.83 2.83 -20.63
C VAL A 102 -6.58 3.61 -21.01
N ALA A 103 -6.65 4.95 -21.00
CA ALA A 103 -5.50 5.80 -21.31
C ALA A 103 -4.32 5.57 -20.34
N ASN A 104 -4.60 5.34 -19.05
CA ASN A 104 -3.55 5.03 -18.08
C ASN A 104 -2.93 3.66 -18.33
N ALA A 105 -3.74 2.65 -18.65
CA ALA A 105 -3.25 1.31 -18.97
C ALA A 105 -2.33 1.34 -20.20
N GLU A 106 -2.71 2.06 -21.25
CA GLU A 106 -1.87 2.26 -22.45
C GLU A 106 -0.55 2.96 -22.10
N ALA A 107 -0.60 4.05 -21.33
CA ALA A 107 0.60 4.76 -20.89
C ALA A 107 1.52 3.86 -20.04
N LEU A 108 0.95 3.00 -19.20
CA LEU A 108 1.71 2.06 -18.38
C LEU A 108 2.41 1.00 -19.23
N VAL A 109 1.76 0.50 -20.27
CA VAL A 109 2.35 -0.48 -21.21
C VAL A 109 3.53 0.15 -21.95
N LEU A 110 3.39 1.37 -22.45
CA LEU A 110 4.50 2.09 -23.10
C LEU A 110 5.65 2.34 -22.13
N TRP A 111 5.36 2.83 -20.93
CA TRP A 111 6.36 3.05 -19.90
C TRP A 111 7.11 1.77 -19.53
N LYS A 112 6.43 0.63 -19.38
CA LYS A 112 7.06 -0.67 -19.09
C LYS A 112 8.05 -1.09 -20.18
N LYS A 113 7.71 -0.86 -21.46
CA LYS A 113 8.61 -1.20 -22.59
C LYS A 113 9.87 -0.33 -22.55
N GLU A 114 9.70 0.98 -22.42
CA GLU A 114 10.83 1.91 -22.34
C GLU A 114 11.72 1.65 -21.12
N ASP A 115 11.12 1.37 -19.96
CA ASP A 115 11.86 1.11 -18.74
C ASP A 115 12.65 -0.20 -18.85
N LYS A 116 12.06 -1.26 -19.41
CA LYS A 116 12.76 -2.53 -19.69
C LYS A 116 13.99 -2.33 -20.57
N GLU A 117 13.89 -1.51 -21.62
CA GLU A 117 15.03 -1.21 -22.49
C GLU A 117 16.14 -0.45 -21.76
N LYS A 118 15.79 0.54 -20.94
CA LYS A 118 16.75 1.31 -20.13
C LYS A 118 17.44 0.43 -19.09
N VAL A 119 16.69 -0.42 -18.41
CA VAL A 119 17.22 -1.39 -17.45
C VAL A 119 18.19 -2.35 -18.13
N ALA A 120 17.86 -2.88 -19.31
CA ALA A 120 18.75 -3.76 -20.06
C ALA A 120 20.07 -3.08 -20.44
N LYS A 121 20.02 -1.84 -20.95
CA LYS A 121 21.23 -1.05 -21.26
C LYS A 121 22.07 -0.77 -20.00
N ASN A 122 21.43 -0.39 -18.90
CA ASN A 122 22.11 -0.12 -17.63
C ASN A 122 22.77 -1.38 -17.07
N ASN A 123 22.12 -2.54 -17.20
CA ASN A 123 22.69 -3.82 -16.79
C ASN A 123 23.93 -4.17 -17.62
N GLU A 124 23.90 -3.91 -18.93
CA GLU A 124 25.05 -4.13 -19.81
C GLU A 124 26.23 -3.21 -19.47
N VAL A 125 25.98 -1.94 -19.17
CA VAL A 125 27.02 -1.01 -18.68
C VAL A 125 27.62 -1.49 -17.37
N ARG A 126 26.79 -1.97 -16.44
CA ARG A 126 27.24 -2.54 -15.16
C ARG A 126 28.04 -3.82 -15.37
N ARG A 127 27.64 -4.69 -16.30
CA ARG A 127 28.37 -5.94 -16.64
C ARG A 127 29.76 -5.64 -17.16
N LYS A 128 29.89 -4.75 -18.15
CA LYS A 128 31.19 -4.33 -18.69
C LYS A 128 32.09 -3.71 -17.62
N HIS A 129 31.50 -2.92 -16.71
CA HIS A 129 32.26 -2.34 -15.60
C HIS A 129 32.76 -3.42 -14.62
N LYS A 130 31.93 -4.40 -14.27
CA LYS A 130 32.33 -5.54 -13.45
C LYS A 130 33.49 -6.33 -14.09
N GLU A 131 33.40 -6.62 -15.38
CA GLU A 131 34.46 -7.31 -16.13
C GLU A 131 35.76 -6.51 -16.14
N ALA A 132 35.69 -5.21 -16.44
CA ALA A 132 36.85 -4.33 -16.40
C ALA A 132 37.46 -4.24 -14.99
N MET A 133 36.62 -4.24 -13.95
CA MET A 133 37.05 -4.25 -12.55
C MET A 133 37.78 -5.53 -12.18
N ILE A 134 37.30 -6.70 -12.63
CA ILE A 134 37.97 -7.99 -12.41
C ILE A 134 39.38 -7.96 -13.04
N VAL A 135 39.47 -7.59 -14.31
CA VAL A 135 40.77 -7.50 -15.03
C VAL A 135 41.71 -6.51 -14.33
N TRP A 136 41.19 -5.36 -13.89
CA TRP A 136 41.99 -4.37 -13.18
C TRP A 136 42.47 -4.89 -11.82
N GLU A 137 41.63 -5.59 -11.06
CA GLU A 137 41.99 -6.19 -9.78
C GLU A 137 43.05 -7.29 -9.93
N GLU A 138 42.93 -8.13 -10.95
CA GLU A 138 43.94 -9.15 -11.28
C GLU A 138 45.28 -8.50 -11.64
N ALA A 139 45.26 -7.49 -12.51
CA ALA A 139 46.47 -6.76 -12.90
C ALA A 139 47.10 -6.02 -11.70
N HIS A 140 46.28 -5.45 -10.83
CA HIS A 140 46.72 -4.78 -9.60
C HIS A 140 47.36 -5.78 -8.63
N LYS A 141 46.72 -6.94 -8.39
CA LYS A 141 47.26 -8.03 -7.56
C LYS A 141 48.60 -8.56 -8.13
N ALA A 142 48.69 -8.76 -9.44
CA ALA A 142 49.92 -9.20 -10.10
C ALA A 142 51.06 -8.18 -9.96
N ALA A 143 50.77 -6.88 -10.11
CA ALA A 143 51.76 -5.82 -9.92
C ALA A 143 52.22 -5.72 -8.46
N GLN A 144 51.30 -5.87 -7.49
CA GLN A 144 51.63 -5.95 -6.07
C GLN A 144 52.54 -7.14 -5.77
N ALA A 145 52.21 -8.33 -6.26
CA ALA A 145 53.03 -9.54 -6.08
C ALA A 145 54.43 -9.37 -6.67
N ALA A 146 54.55 -8.73 -7.83
CA ALA A 146 55.83 -8.41 -8.47
C ALA A 146 56.57 -7.23 -7.83
N LYS A 147 56.01 -6.58 -6.79
CA LYS A 147 56.52 -5.35 -6.14
C LYS A 147 56.81 -4.22 -7.14
N LYS A 148 56.03 -4.16 -8.23
CA LYS A 148 56.13 -3.12 -9.26
C LYS A 148 55.10 -2.02 -8.99
N ARG A 149 55.44 -0.78 -9.33
CA ARG A 149 54.50 0.35 -9.23
C ARG A 149 53.40 0.19 -10.27
N PHE A 150 52.14 0.14 -9.83
CA PHE A 150 50.97 0.00 -10.68
C PHE A 150 50.46 1.38 -11.13
N THR A 151 50.27 1.58 -12.44
CA THR A 151 49.93 2.89 -13.04
C THR A 151 48.60 2.90 -13.79
N LEU A 152 47.91 1.76 -13.90
CA LEU A 152 46.62 1.69 -14.59
C LEU A 152 45.52 2.31 -13.71
N GLY A 153 44.79 3.27 -14.26
CA GLY A 153 43.64 3.90 -13.60
C GLY A 153 42.52 2.90 -13.33
N LYS A 154 41.79 3.10 -12.23
CA LYS A 154 40.65 2.24 -11.87
C LYS A 154 39.51 2.44 -12.88
N PRO A 155 38.87 1.37 -13.39
CA PRO A 155 37.73 1.47 -14.27
C PRO A 155 36.59 2.25 -13.63
N THR A 156 36.06 3.25 -14.34
CA THR A 156 34.91 4.05 -13.92
C THR A 156 33.63 3.52 -14.54
N LEU A 157 32.53 3.56 -13.79
CA LEU A 157 31.22 3.19 -14.30
C LEU A 157 30.75 4.23 -15.33
N GLY A 158 30.28 3.77 -16.49
CA GLY A 158 29.74 4.64 -17.53
C GLY A 158 28.45 5.36 -17.12
N VAL A 159 27.93 6.20 -18.02
CA VAL A 159 26.66 6.92 -17.78
C VAL A 159 25.50 5.93 -17.68
N ILE A 160 24.74 6.00 -16.59
CA ILE A 160 23.53 5.23 -16.36
C ILE A 160 22.32 6.09 -16.72
N GLU A 161 21.44 5.55 -17.57
CA GLU A 161 20.18 6.19 -17.91
C GLU A 161 19.23 6.17 -16.70
N LYS A 162 18.73 7.33 -16.28
CA LYS A 162 17.77 7.42 -15.16
C LYS A 162 16.41 6.88 -15.59
N GLY A 163 15.72 6.22 -14.66
CA GLY A 163 14.35 5.76 -14.87
C GLY A 163 13.38 6.91 -15.16
N THR A 164 12.46 6.71 -16.11
CA THR A 164 11.36 7.63 -16.37
C THR A 164 10.32 7.52 -15.27
N LYS A 165 9.68 8.64 -14.89
CA LYS A 165 8.63 8.62 -13.86
C LYS A 165 7.47 7.73 -14.32
N ARG A 166 7.06 6.78 -13.46
CA ARG A 166 5.92 5.91 -13.71
C ARG A 166 4.63 6.75 -13.85
N PRO A 167 3.81 6.50 -14.88
CA PRO A 167 2.47 7.09 -14.98
C PRO A 167 1.69 6.81 -13.69
N THR A 168 1.23 7.87 -13.04
CA THR A 168 0.40 7.73 -11.83
C THR A 168 -1.06 7.56 -12.26
N GLY A 169 -1.75 6.59 -11.64
CA GLY A 169 -3.19 6.39 -11.83
C GLY A 169 -3.99 7.67 -11.60
N PRO A 170 -5.18 7.82 -12.21
CA PRO A 170 -6.05 8.93 -11.85
C PRO A 170 -6.38 8.83 -10.35
N LYS A 171 -6.16 9.91 -9.60
CA LYS A 171 -6.51 9.99 -8.18
C LYS A 171 -8.03 10.11 -8.04
N TYR A 172 -8.73 8.99 -8.12
CA TYR A 172 -10.14 8.96 -7.72
C TYR A 172 -10.19 8.88 -6.20
N ALA A 173 -10.98 9.74 -5.57
CA ALA A 173 -11.30 9.58 -4.15
C ALA A 173 -11.87 8.17 -3.95
N GLU A 174 -11.23 7.40 -3.07
CA GLU A 174 -11.56 6.00 -2.79
C GLU A 174 -13.07 5.82 -2.56
N VAL A 175 -13.75 5.26 -3.55
CA VAL A 175 -14.94 4.46 -3.29
C VAL A 175 -14.43 3.03 -3.26
N ALA A 176 -14.31 2.49 -2.05
CA ALA A 176 -13.86 1.13 -1.78
C ALA A 176 -14.54 0.12 -2.73
N SER A 177 -13.76 -0.37 -3.69
CA SER A 177 -14.06 -1.58 -4.42
C SER A 177 -13.14 -2.64 -3.84
N ASP A 178 -13.72 -3.58 -3.09
CA ASP A 178 -13.07 -4.84 -2.74
C ASP A 178 -12.47 -5.42 -4.04
N GLY A 179 -11.15 -5.63 -4.03
CA GLY A 179 -10.40 -6.20 -5.13
C GLY A 179 -9.42 -7.19 -4.54
N GLU A 180 -9.75 -8.47 -4.74
CA GLU A 180 -8.97 -9.66 -4.40
C GLU A 180 -7.48 -9.46 -4.70
N GLN A 181 -6.65 -9.55 -3.66
CA GLN A 181 -5.22 -9.78 -3.82
C GLN A 181 -5.02 -11.26 -4.11
N ASN A 182 -4.82 -11.58 -5.38
CA ASN A 182 -4.17 -12.80 -5.81
C ASN A 182 -2.66 -12.53 -5.71
N ASP A 183 -2.04 -12.96 -4.63
CA ASP A 183 -0.59 -12.96 -4.48
C ASP A 183 -0.06 -14.14 -5.31
N GLU A 184 0.38 -13.86 -6.54
CA GLU A 184 1.33 -14.71 -7.26
C GLU A 184 2.68 -14.55 -6.56
N GLU A 185 3.06 -15.57 -5.79
CA GLU A 185 4.41 -15.78 -5.27
C GLU A 185 5.38 -15.95 -6.46
N ASP A 186 6.19 -14.92 -6.73
CA ASP A 186 7.38 -15.06 -7.57
C ASP A 186 8.48 -15.72 -6.72
N ASP A 187 8.92 -16.89 -7.18
CA ASP A 187 10.05 -17.67 -6.69
C ASP A 187 11.34 -16.82 -6.56
N ASP A 188 11.86 -16.72 -5.33
CA ASP A 188 13.25 -16.34 -5.07
C ASP A 188 14.15 -17.58 -5.29
N ASP A 189 14.79 -17.65 -6.46
CA ASP A 189 15.96 -18.50 -6.71
C ASP A 189 17.21 -17.80 -6.13
N ASP A 190 17.84 -18.41 -5.14
CA ASP A 190 19.23 -18.18 -4.69
C ASP A 190 19.98 -19.52 -4.68
#